data_AF-A0AA96VVK8-F1
#
_entry.id   AF-A0AA96VVK8-F1
#
_cell.length_a   1.000
_cell.length_b   1.000
_cell.length_c   1.000
_cell.angle_alpha   90.00
_cell.angle_beta   90.00
_cell.angle_gamma   90.00
#
_symmetry.space_group_name_H-M   'P 1'
#
loop_
_entity.id
_entity.type
_entity.pdbx_description
1 polymer ?
#
loop_
_entity_poly.entity_id
_entity_poly.type
_entity_poly.pdbx_seq_one_letter_code
_entity_poly.pdbx_strand_id
1 'polypeptide(L)'
;MTRPSVAPARRFEEALADATALASLSPSSHNCQPWRLARADSPEARQAAARFLGMGDEAGTEYVILALDRCRELRALAAHAMEMHVSCGAYWRLLRRALAAEGWAALQVRAVEVLPGPVRFAARWPSDWTPLCVAALRRDRSSGEGIDELWALARGRRTHRGPYRNTALDDGTLGELARTVAVPVRADDPQGAEKGGVTVRHLTSSPERSLFADFLASHAGRDFSHPAAWRETHAYVRWNAAEARRHGDGFTAAQLFGPLTPLQCLGKRLTLAPPVMRLLCLAGFHHRLAAEPAGHVRLRTPAVVVLGFTRESPGVAGQLRGGELLLDYWLAATEAGLALHPLSIVVQHDDLRRDLKALLGLTGRPFFVSRLGVPSTPAPASFRRPGSAGFRSI
;
A
#
# COMPACT_ATOMS: atom_id res chain seq x y z
N MET A 1 1.99 -0.81 -49.38
CA MET A 1 1.98 -0.51 -47.93
C MET A 1 0.97 -1.42 -47.25
N THR A 2 1.44 -2.55 -46.75
CA THR A 2 0.65 -3.49 -45.93
C THR A 2 0.40 -2.83 -44.57
N ARG A 3 -0.88 -2.65 -44.20
CA ARG A 3 -1.26 -2.23 -42.84
C ARG A 3 -0.59 -3.19 -41.84
N PRO A 4 0.02 -2.70 -40.76
CA PRO A 4 0.49 -3.60 -39.71
C PRO A 4 -0.71 -4.40 -39.22
N SER A 5 -0.56 -5.73 -39.21
CA SER A 5 -1.50 -6.67 -38.62
C SER A 5 -1.69 -6.25 -37.17
N VAL A 6 -2.86 -5.69 -36.84
CA VAL A 6 -3.24 -5.42 -35.45
C VAL A 6 -3.37 -6.79 -34.81
N ALA A 7 -2.46 -7.11 -33.89
CA ALA A 7 -2.55 -8.34 -33.11
C ALA A 7 -4.00 -8.50 -32.58
N PRO A 8 -4.56 -9.72 -32.62
CA PRO A 8 -5.93 -9.93 -32.18
C PRO A 8 -6.10 -9.39 -30.76
N ALA A 9 -7.22 -8.73 -30.56
CA ALA A 9 -7.64 -8.20 -29.28
C ALA A 9 -7.54 -9.26 -28.18
N ARG A 10 -6.69 -9.03 -27.16
CA ARG A 10 -6.66 -9.89 -25.98
C ARG A 10 -8.04 -9.96 -25.33
N ARG A 11 -8.44 -11.15 -24.89
CA ARG A 11 -9.69 -11.34 -24.16
C ARG A 11 -9.59 -10.67 -22.79
N PHE A 12 -10.72 -10.20 -22.26
CA PHE A 12 -10.73 -9.54 -20.94
C PHE A 12 -10.10 -10.42 -19.85
N GLU A 13 -10.38 -11.72 -19.89
CA GLU A 13 -9.87 -12.68 -18.91
C GLU A 13 -8.33 -12.78 -18.91
N GLU A 14 -7.71 -12.74 -20.08
CA GLU A 14 -6.24 -12.74 -20.24
C GLU A 14 -5.65 -11.45 -19.70
N ALA A 15 -6.21 -10.29 -20.09
CA ALA A 15 -5.80 -8.99 -19.59
C ALA A 15 -6.00 -8.88 -18.06
N LEU A 16 -7.06 -9.48 -17.52
CA LEU A 16 -7.31 -9.50 -16.09
C LEU A 16 -6.30 -10.38 -15.34
N ALA A 17 -5.92 -11.52 -15.91
CA ALA A 17 -4.88 -12.39 -15.33
C ALA A 17 -3.53 -11.65 -15.25
N ASP A 18 -3.11 -10.99 -16.33
CA ASP A 18 -1.86 -10.22 -16.36
C ASP A 18 -1.92 -9.02 -15.42
N ALA A 19 -3.04 -8.28 -15.41
CA ALA A 19 -3.25 -7.15 -14.53
C ALA A 19 -3.24 -7.55 -13.05
N THR A 20 -3.84 -8.69 -12.68
CA THR A 20 -3.84 -9.18 -11.30
C THR A 20 -2.46 -9.67 -10.86
N ALA A 21 -1.70 -10.29 -11.77
CA ALA A 21 -0.32 -10.66 -11.54
C ALA A 21 0.57 -9.42 -11.28
N LEU A 22 0.44 -8.37 -12.10
CA LEU A 22 1.12 -7.10 -11.91
C LEU A 22 0.71 -6.44 -10.58
N ALA A 23 -0.61 -6.30 -10.35
CA ALA A 23 -1.16 -5.66 -9.15
C ALA A 23 -0.74 -6.35 -7.85
N SER A 24 -0.48 -7.65 -7.88
CA SER A 24 0.03 -8.39 -6.72
C SER A 24 1.38 -7.84 -6.20
N LEU A 25 2.14 -7.11 -7.01
CA LEU A 25 3.39 -6.47 -6.60
C LEU A 25 3.19 -5.24 -5.71
N SER A 26 1.96 -4.74 -5.54
CA SER A 26 1.65 -3.59 -4.70
C SER A 26 2.13 -3.77 -3.24
N PRO A 27 2.49 -2.67 -2.55
CA PRO A 27 2.84 -2.73 -1.14
C PRO A 27 1.61 -2.99 -0.27
N SER A 28 1.81 -3.62 0.89
CA SER A 28 0.80 -3.75 1.94
C SER A 28 1.43 -3.72 3.32
N SER A 29 0.67 -3.30 4.34
CA SER A 29 1.14 -3.39 5.73
C SER A 29 1.51 -4.82 6.08
N HIS A 30 2.67 -4.99 6.72
CA HIS A 30 3.30 -6.29 6.99
C HIS A 30 3.47 -7.22 5.78
N ASN A 31 3.34 -6.70 4.54
CA ASN A 31 3.27 -7.51 3.32
C ASN A 31 2.18 -8.60 3.40
N CYS A 32 1.08 -8.35 4.13
CA CYS A 32 0.00 -9.34 4.34
C CYS A 32 -0.85 -9.59 3.09
N GLN A 33 -0.82 -8.66 2.12
CA GLN A 33 -1.52 -8.75 0.83
C GLN A 33 -3.03 -8.98 1.01
N PRO A 34 -3.76 -8.04 1.63
CA PRO A 34 -5.10 -8.27 2.16
C PRO A 34 -6.21 -8.18 1.09
N TRP A 35 -5.88 -8.37 -0.19
CA TRP A 35 -6.81 -8.17 -1.31
C TRP A 35 -7.24 -9.50 -1.95
N ARG A 36 -8.45 -9.47 -2.49
CA ARG A 36 -9.03 -10.45 -3.40
C ARG A 36 -9.78 -9.73 -4.51
N LEU A 37 -9.91 -10.41 -5.65
CA LEU A 37 -10.65 -9.91 -6.79
C LEU A 37 -11.66 -10.95 -7.25
N ALA A 38 -12.88 -10.51 -7.52
CA ALA A 38 -13.89 -11.29 -8.22
C ALA A 38 -14.18 -10.70 -9.59
N ARG A 39 -14.43 -11.56 -10.59
CA ARG A 39 -15.00 -11.21 -11.89
C ARG A 39 -16.44 -11.69 -11.89
N ALA A 40 -17.39 -10.82 -12.21
CA ALA A 40 -18.78 -11.23 -12.38
C ALA A 40 -18.98 -11.75 -13.80
N ASP A 41 -19.14 -13.06 -13.96
CA ASP A 41 -19.36 -13.72 -15.24
C ASP A 41 -20.75 -14.37 -15.34
N SER A 42 -21.38 -14.71 -14.20
CA SER A 42 -22.78 -15.12 -14.18
C SER A 42 -23.74 -13.95 -14.47
N PRO A 43 -24.88 -14.19 -15.15
CA PRO A 43 -25.91 -13.17 -15.36
C PRO A 43 -26.37 -12.50 -14.07
N GLU A 44 -26.52 -13.27 -12.99
CA GLU A 44 -26.95 -12.77 -11.68
C GLU A 44 -25.92 -11.81 -11.09
N ALA A 45 -24.63 -12.17 -11.15
CA ALA A 45 -23.57 -11.35 -10.59
C ALA A 45 -23.33 -10.08 -11.40
N ARG A 46 -23.40 -10.17 -12.73
CA ARG A 46 -23.32 -9.01 -13.62
C ARG A 46 -24.45 -8.03 -13.34
N GLN A 47 -25.68 -8.54 -13.23
CA GLN A 47 -26.84 -7.70 -12.91
C GLN A 47 -26.73 -7.06 -11.52
N ALA A 48 -26.21 -7.79 -10.52
CA ALA A 48 -25.96 -7.24 -9.19
C ALA A 48 -24.90 -6.14 -9.20
N ALA A 49 -23.79 -6.32 -9.94
CA ALA A 49 -22.74 -5.32 -10.08
C ALA A 49 -23.24 -4.07 -10.83
N ALA A 50 -23.96 -4.25 -11.95
CA ALA A 50 -24.56 -3.16 -12.71
C ALA A 50 -25.55 -2.34 -11.85
N ARG A 51 -26.46 -3.01 -11.13
CA ARG A 51 -27.39 -2.35 -10.19
C ARG A 51 -26.64 -1.58 -9.10
N PHE A 52 -25.58 -2.14 -8.53
CA PHE A 52 -24.78 -1.45 -7.53
C PHE A 52 -24.12 -0.18 -8.10
N LEU A 53 -23.68 -0.21 -9.35
CA LEU A 53 -23.14 0.95 -10.04
C LEU A 53 -24.26 1.93 -10.48
N GLY A 54 -25.54 1.54 -10.46
CA GLY A 54 -26.63 2.39 -10.93
C GLY A 54 -26.70 2.44 -12.46
N MET A 55 -26.24 1.38 -13.13
CA MET A 55 -26.25 1.23 -14.59
C MET A 55 -27.00 -0.04 -15.01
N GLY A 56 -27.33 -0.16 -16.30
CA GLY A 56 -27.83 -1.40 -16.89
C GLY A 56 -26.68 -2.37 -17.20
N ASP A 57 -26.98 -3.68 -17.29
CA ASP A 57 -26.01 -4.64 -17.81
C ASP A 57 -25.94 -4.52 -19.34
N GLU A 58 -24.92 -3.84 -19.84
CA GLU A 58 -24.70 -3.60 -21.27
C GLU A 58 -23.75 -4.63 -21.89
N ALA A 59 -24.02 -5.00 -23.15
CA ALA A 59 -23.16 -5.91 -23.90
C ALA A 59 -21.74 -5.33 -24.04
N GLY A 60 -20.73 -6.17 -23.82
CA GLY A 60 -19.32 -5.75 -23.88
C GLY A 60 -18.80 -5.04 -22.63
N THR A 61 -19.63 -4.88 -21.58
CA THR A 61 -19.17 -4.42 -20.26
C THR A 61 -18.70 -5.61 -19.43
N GLU A 62 -17.60 -5.46 -18.71
CA GLU A 62 -17.03 -6.43 -17.77
C GLU A 62 -17.06 -5.84 -16.37
N TYR A 63 -17.36 -6.66 -15.35
CA TYR A 63 -17.44 -6.20 -13.97
C TYR A 63 -16.45 -6.93 -13.09
N VAL A 64 -15.73 -6.16 -12.28
CA VAL A 64 -14.81 -6.70 -11.26
C VAL A 64 -15.09 -6.07 -9.91
N ILE A 65 -14.92 -6.88 -8.86
CA ILE A 65 -15.16 -6.50 -7.48
C ILE A 65 -13.89 -6.74 -6.67
N LEU A 66 -13.31 -5.67 -6.15
CA LEU A 66 -12.23 -5.70 -5.16
C LEU A 66 -12.82 -6.03 -3.79
N ALA A 67 -12.19 -6.94 -3.07
CA ALA A 67 -12.56 -7.29 -1.71
C ALA A 67 -11.35 -7.34 -0.77
N LEU A 68 -11.59 -7.04 0.51
CA LEU A 68 -10.70 -7.31 1.63
C LEU A 68 -10.77 -8.80 1.99
N ASP A 69 -9.61 -9.46 2.04
CA ASP A 69 -9.44 -10.82 2.56
C ASP A 69 -9.36 -10.77 4.10
N ARG A 70 -10.46 -11.11 4.78
CA ARG A 70 -10.54 -11.11 6.25
C ARG A 70 -9.64 -12.16 6.90
N CYS A 71 -9.18 -13.16 6.16
CA CYS A 71 -8.21 -14.15 6.66
C CYS A 71 -6.78 -13.57 6.75
N ARG A 72 -6.52 -12.41 6.13
CA ARG A 72 -5.19 -11.76 6.08
C ARG A 72 -5.16 -10.42 6.83
N GLU A 73 -6.25 -10.08 7.49
CA GLU A 73 -6.43 -8.79 8.13
C GLU A 73 -5.55 -8.66 9.39
N LEU A 74 -4.88 -7.52 9.50
CA LEU A 74 -4.22 -7.09 10.73
C LEU A 74 -5.25 -6.48 11.68
N ARG A 75 -5.23 -6.88 12.95
CA ARG A 75 -6.28 -6.55 13.94
C ARG A 75 -5.75 -5.99 15.25
N ALA A 76 -4.43 -5.97 15.45
CA ALA A 76 -3.88 -5.59 16.74
C ALA A 76 -4.07 -4.11 17.10
N LEU A 77 -4.20 -3.22 16.11
CA LEU A 77 -4.35 -1.78 16.29
C LEU A 77 -5.53 -1.25 15.47
N ALA A 78 -6.23 -0.23 15.99
CA ALA A 78 -7.37 0.39 15.30
C ALA A 78 -7.01 0.96 13.92
N ALA A 79 -5.77 1.46 13.76
CA ALA A 79 -5.29 1.98 12.48
C ALA A 79 -5.17 0.90 11.38
N HIS A 80 -5.06 -0.38 11.74
CA HIS A 80 -4.86 -1.46 10.78
C HIS A 80 -6.00 -1.58 9.76
N ALA A 81 -7.26 -1.35 10.17
CA ALA A 81 -8.38 -1.36 9.23
C ALA A 81 -8.18 -0.37 8.07
N MET A 82 -7.74 0.85 8.39
CA MET A 82 -7.43 1.88 7.39
C MET A 82 -6.20 1.50 6.55
N GLU A 83 -5.15 0.96 7.16
CA GLU A 83 -3.96 0.47 6.43
C GLU A 83 -4.30 -0.66 5.44
N MET A 84 -5.24 -1.53 5.79
CA MET A 84 -5.71 -2.59 4.90
C MET A 84 -6.42 -2.00 3.69
N HIS A 85 -7.32 -1.02 3.87
CA HIS A 85 -7.97 -0.34 2.75
C HIS A 85 -6.97 0.44 1.89
N VAL A 86 -6.01 1.15 2.47
CA VAL A 86 -4.93 1.82 1.73
C VAL A 86 -4.11 0.78 0.94
N SER A 87 -3.81 -0.38 1.52
CA SER A 87 -3.12 -1.48 0.82
C SER A 87 -3.94 -2.00 -0.37
N CYS A 88 -5.24 -2.21 -0.19
CA CYS A 88 -6.17 -2.60 -1.27
C CYS A 88 -6.29 -1.52 -2.34
N GLY A 89 -6.26 -0.23 -1.98
CA GLY A 89 -6.24 0.89 -2.92
C GLY A 89 -4.98 0.91 -3.80
N ALA A 90 -3.82 0.62 -3.21
CA ALA A 90 -2.58 0.47 -3.98
C ALA A 90 -2.63 -0.74 -4.94
N TYR A 91 -3.21 -1.87 -4.53
CA TYR A 91 -3.47 -2.98 -5.45
C TYR A 91 -4.41 -2.57 -6.59
N TRP A 92 -5.52 -1.92 -6.25
CA TRP A 92 -6.55 -1.50 -7.19
C TRP A 92 -6.05 -0.51 -8.24
N ARG A 93 -5.21 0.45 -7.85
CA ARG A 93 -4.59 1.40 -8.77
C ARG A 93 -3.74 0.70 -9.82
N LEU A 94 -2.88 -0.22 -9.38
CA LEU A 94 -1.98 -0.93 -10.28
C LEU A 94 -2.75 -1.85 -11.24
N LEU A 95 -3.78 -2.53 -10.74
CA LEU A 95 -4.71 -3.33 -11.54
C LEU A 95 -5.35 -2.48 -12.66
N ARG A 96 -5.91 -1.32 -12.30
CA ARG A 96 -6.59 -0.44 -13.26
C ARG A 96 -5.64 0.15 -14.29
N ARG A 97 -4.41 0.50 -13.91
CA ARG A 97 -3.39 0.99 -14.85
C ARG A 97 -3.01 -0.10 -15.86
N ALA A 98 -2.84 -1.34 -15.40
CA ALA A 98 -2.55 -2.48 -16.27
C ALA A 98 -3.69 -2.75 -17.27
N LEU A 99 -4.94 -2.79 -16.79
CA LEU A 99 -6.11 -2.97 -17.64
C LEU A 99 -6.22 -1.84 -18.68
N ALA A 100 -6.00 -0.59 -18.27
CA ALA A 100 -6.03 0.56 -19.18
C ALA A 100 -4.90 0.51 -20.23
N ALA A 101 -3.69 0.06 -19.86
CA ALA A 101 -2.59 -0.18 -20.80
C ALA A 101 -2.96 -1.22 -21.86
N GLU A 102 -3.73 -2.25 -21.48
CA GLU A 102 -4.25 -3.29 -22.38
C GLU A 102 -5.57 -2.90 -23.10
N GLY A 103 -6.04 -1.65 -22.96
CA GLY A 103 -7.22 -1.14 -23.68
C GLY A 103 -8.56 -1.43 -23.00
N TRP A 104 -8.56 -1.65 -21.68
CA TRP A 104 -9.76 -1.78 -20.86
C TRP A 104 -9.90 -0.57 -19.93
N ALA A 105 -10.80 0.34 -20.26
CA ALA A 105 -11.07 1.54 -19.47
C ALA A 105 -12.22 1.30 -18.49
N ALA A 106 -12.09 1.86 -17.29
CA ALA A 106 -13.17 1.86 -16.31
C ALA A 106 -14.21 2.92 -16.69
N LEU A 107 -15.44 2.48 -16.97
CA LEU A 107 -16.59 3.35 -17.24
C LEU A 107 -17.07 4.00 -15.93
N GLN A 108 -17.19 3.16 -14.90
CA GLN A 108 -17.68 3.59 -13.60
C GLN A 108 -17.00 2.78 -12.50
N VAL A 109 -16.64 3.46 -11.41
CA VAL A 109 -16.04 2.86 -10.23
C VAL A 109 -16.74 3.41 -9.01
N ARG A 110 -17.17 2.52 -8.10
CA ARG A 110 -17.84 2.91 -6.87
C ARG A 110 -17.34 2.07 -5.70
N ALA A 111 -16.92 2.75 -4.63
CA ALA A 111 -16.58 2.09 -3.38
C ALA A 111 -17.85 1.58 -2.68
N VAL A 112 -17.70 0.47 -1.96
CA VAL A 112 -18.72 -0.08 -1.07
C VAL A 112 -18.53 0.58 0.28
N GLU A 113 -19.23 1.71 0.49
CA GLU A 113 -19.32 2.32 1.81
C GLU A 113 -20.07 1.40 2.78
N VAL A 114 -19.98 1.68 4.08
CA VAL A 114 -20.72 0.91 5.10
C VAL A 114 -22.22 1.09 4.86
N LEU A 115 -22.87 0.08 4.27
CA LEU A 115 -24.29 0.05 4.02
C LEU A 115 -25.04 -0.69 5.15
N PRO A 116 -26.35 -0.43 5.36
CA PRO A 116 -27.14 -1.07 6.42
C PRO A 116 -27.31 -2.60 6.29
N GLY A 117 -26.75 -3.23 5.26
CA GLY A 117 -26.82 -4.67 5.03
C GLY A 117 -25.65 -5.19 4.18
N PRO A 118 -25.38 -6.50 4.22
CA PRO A 118 -24.28 -7.10 3.47
C PRO A 118 -24.54 -7.01 1.97
N VAL A 119 -23.68 -6.31 1.24
CA VAL A 119 -23.69 -6.33 -0.22
C VAL A 119 -23.16 -7.67 -0.69
N ARG A 120 -24.00 -8.46 -1.36
CA ARG A 120 -23.61 -9.72 -1.99
C ARG A 120 -23.78 -9.60 -3.49
N PHE A 121 -22.70 -9.87 -4.22
CA PHE A 121 -22.71 -9.85 -5.69
C PHE A 121 -23.05 -11.22 -6.28
N ALA A 122 -22.96 -12.30 -5.51
CA ALA A 122 -23.33 -13.64 -5.96
C ALA A 122 -23.88 -14.47 -4.81
N ALA A 123 -24.66 -15.52 -5.14
CA ALA A 123 -25.20 -16.45 -4.15
C ALA A 123 -24.10 -17.14 -3.34
N ARG A 124 -22.95 -17.46 -3.97
CA ARG A 124 -21.78 -18.11 -3.35
C ARG A 124 -20.64 -17.13 -3.06
N TRP A 125 -20.94 -15.94 -2.57
CA TRP A 125 -19.91 -14.98 -2.13
C TRP A 125 -19.11 -15.53 -0.93
N PRO A 126 -17.77 -15.51 -0.94
CA PRO A 126 -16.96 -15.99 0.19
C PRO A 126 -17.23 -15.22 1.48
N SER A 127 -17.45 -15.93 2.59
CA SER A 127 -17.79 -15.32 3.88
C SER A 127 -16.64 -14.49 4.48
N ASP A 128 -15.41 -14.80 4.09
CA ASP A 128 -14.19 -14.12 4.50
C ASP A 128 -13.82 -12.95 3.58
N TRP A 129 -14.64 -12.63 2.57
CA TRP A 129 -14.39 -11.50 1.67
C TRP A 129 -15.34 -10.35 1.97
N THR A 130 -14.80 -9.17 2.26
CA THR A 130 -15.60 -7.94 2.39
C THR A 130 -15.45 -7.11 1.13
N PRO A 131 -16.50 -6.90 0.31
CA PRO A 131 -16.42 -6.05 -0.86
C PRO A 131 -15.98 -4.63 -0.49
N LEU A 132 -15.07 -4.06 -1.27
CA LEU A 132 -14.52 -2.71 -1.08
C LEU A 132 -14.84 -1.79 -2.26
N CYS A 133 -14.81 -2.30 -3.48
CA CYS A 133 -14.99 -1.49 -4.68
C CYS A 133 -15.51 -2.33 -5.85
N VAL A 134 -16.35 -1.74 -6.68
CA VAL A 134 -16.87 -2.33 -7.91
C VAL A 134 -16.47 -1.45 -9.09
N ALA A 135 -16.06 -2.04 -10.20
CA ALA A 135 -15.87 -1.35 -11.46
C ALA A 135 -16.61 -2.03 -12.61
N ALA A 136 -17.18 -1.20 -13.48
CA ALA A 136 -17.55 -1.55 -14.84
C ALA A 136 -16.43 -1.13 -15.78
N LEU A 137 -15.98 -2.05 -16.62
CA LEU A 137 -14.95 -1.83 -17.62
C LEU A 137 -15.48 -2.12 -19.01
N ARG A 138 -14.97 -1.40 -20.00
CA ARG A 138 -15.25 -1.67 -21.40
C ARG A 138 -13.98 -1.48 -22.20
N ARG A 139 -13.96 -2.12 -23.36
CA ARG A 139 -12.90 -1.92 -24.32
C ARG A 139 -12.87 -0.48 -24.80
N ASP A 140 -11.69 0.10 -24.80
CA ASP A 140 -11.41 1.47 -25.22
C ASP A 140 -9.99 1.54 -25.83
N ARG A 141 -9.52 2.73 -26.18
CA ARG A 141 -8.13 2.97 -26.55
C ARG A 141 -7.24 2.69 -25.34
N SER A 142 -6.08 2.09 -25.59
CA SER A 142 -5.03 1.98 -24.58
C SER A 142 -4.70 3.37 -24.01
N SER A 143 -4.39 3.44 -22.72
CA SER A 143 -3.97 4.67 -22.06
C SER A 143 -2.67 5.25 -22.64
N GLY A 144 -1.93 4.47 -23.43
CA GLY A 144 -0.60 4.82 -23.93
C GLY A 144 0.54 4.43 -22.99
N GLU A 145 0.23 3.95 -21.77
CA GLU A 145 1.23 3.37 -20.87
C GLU A 145 1.68 2.00 -21.40
N GLY A 146 2.99 1.75 -21.43
CA GLY A 146 3.54 0.44 -21.79
C GLY A 146 3.36 -0.57 -20.65
N ILE A 147 2.75 -1.73 -20.94
CA ILE A 147 2.56 -2.79 -19.93
C ILE A 147 3.91 -3.32 -19.40
N ASP A 148 4.94 -3.39 -20.26
CA ASP A 148 6.28 -3.82 -19.86
C ASP A 148 6.98 -2.80 -18.95
N GLU A 149 6.76 -1.50 -19.19
CA GLU A 149 7.26 -0.43 -18.34
C GLU A 149 6.59 -0.47 -16.96
N LEU A 150 5.28 -0.73 -16.91
CA LEU A 150 4.57 -0.95 -15.66
C LEU A 150 5.14 -2.15 -14.88
N TRP A 151 5.45 -3.25 -15.57
CA TRP A 151 6.11 -4.40 -14.95
C TRP A 151 7.49 -4.05 -14.41
N ALA A 152 8.30 -3.33 -15.19
CA ALA A 152 9.62 -2.87 -14.77
C ALA A 152 9.52 -1.97 -13.53
N LEU A 153 8.59 -1.02 -13.52
CA LEU A 153 8.40 -0.08 -12.43
C LEU A 153 7.88 -0.74 -11.15
N ALA A 154 6.87 -1.62 -11.26
CA ALA A 154 6.35 -2.39 -10.13
C ALA A 154 7.40 -3.35 -9.55
N ARG A 155 8.29 -3.91 -10.39
CA ARG A 155 9.43 -4.71 -9.96
C ARG A 155 10.59 -3.86 -9.43
N GLY A 156 10.78 -2.62 -9.89
CA GLY A 156 11.79 -1.71 -9.34
C GLY A 156 11.40 -1.21 -7.95
N ARG A 157 10.09 -1.06 -7.70
CA ARG A 157 9.56 -0.54 -6.44
C ARG A 157 9.86 -1.51 -5.29
N ARG A 158 10.63 -1.04 -4.31
CA ARG A 158 11.01 -1.80 -3.10
C ARG A 158 10.87 -0.94 -1.84
N THR A 159 10.69 -1.62 -0.71
CA THR A 159 10.83 -1.00 0.61
C THR A 159 12.29 -1.13 1.05
N HIS A 160 13.00 -0.02 1.18
CA HIS A 160 14.44 -0.02 1.49
C HIS A 160 14.71 0.35 2.95
N ARG A 161 15.06 -0.64 3.78
CA ARG A 161 15.28 -0.43 5.22
C ARG A 161 16.73 -0.03 5.57
N GLY A 162 17.66 -0.23 4.66
CA GLY A 162 19.07 0.17 4.82
C GLY A 162 19.32 1.68 4.73
N PRO A 163 20.60 2.09 4.66
CA PRO A 163 20.99 3.50 4.56
C PRO A 163 20.66 4.11 3.19
N TYR A 164 20.40 5.42 3.19
CA TYR A 164 20.30 6.23 1.98
C TYR A 164 21.55 7.09 1.81
N ARG A 165 21.81 7.52 0.58
CA ARG A 165 22.80 8.56 0.29
C ARG A 165 22.36 9.85 1.00
N ASN A 166 23.29 10.48 1.71
CA ASN A 166 23.03 11.72 2.43
C ASN A 166 23.22 12.94 1.51
N THR A 167 22.53 12.93 0.37
CA THR A 167 22.56 13.99 -0.63
C THR A 167 21.16 14.58 -0.67
N ALA A 168 21.07 15.91 -0.64
CA ALA A 168 19.79 16.60 -0.76
C ALA A 168 19.05 16.15 -2.03
N LEU A 169 17.73 16.00 -1.92
CA LEU A 169 16.89 15.70 -3.06
C LEU A 169 16.58 17.01 -3.80
N ASP A 170 16.55 16.92 -5.12
CA ASP A 170 16.22 18.05 -5.99
C ASP A 170 14.77 18.51 -5.77
N ASP A 171 14.56 19.83 -5.66
CA ASP A 171 13.24 20.42 -5.41
C ASP A 171 12.27 20.19 -6.57
N GLY A 172 12.77 20.14 -7.80
CA GLY A 172 11.99 19.78 -8.99
C GLY A 172 11.42 18.37 -8.88
N THR A 173 12.27 17.41 -8.51
CA THR A 173 11.88 16.03 -8.22
C THR A 173 10.83 15.96 -7.11
N LEU A 174 11.03 16.65 -5.99
CA LEU A 174 10.04 16.68 -4.90
C LEU A 174 8.70 17.30 -5.34
N GLY A 175 8.75 18.35 -6.16
CA GLY A 175 7.57 18.98 -6.75
C GLY A 175 6.82 18.05 -7.71
N GLU A 176 7.52 17.28 -8.54
CA GLU A 176 6.93 16.24 -9.39
C GLU A 176 6.23 15.16 -8.57
N LEU A 177 6.91 14.66 -7.53
CA LEU A 177 6.30 13.70 -6.62
C LEU A 177 5.07 14.27 -5.93
N ALA A 178 5.10 15.53 -5.52
CA ALA A 178 3.94 16.18 -4.91
C ALA A 178 2.75 16.29 -5.88
N ARG A 179 3.00 16.56 -7.16
CA ARG A 179 1.96 16.62 -8.20
C ARG A 179 1.26 15.29 -8.44
N THR A 180 1.92 14.14 -8.18
CA THR A 180 1.26 12.82 -8.28
C THR A 180 0.13 12.63 -7.26
N VAL A 181 0.19 13.38 -6.15
CA VAL A 181 -0.77 13.30 -5.03
C VAL A 181 -1.78 14.46 -5.10
N ALA A 182 -1.40 15.56 -5.74
CA ALA A 182 -2.27 16.70 -5.96
C ALA A 182 -3.43 16.30 -6.88
N VAL A 183 -4.66 16.29 -6.35
CA VAL A 183 -5.86 16.10 -7.16
C VAL A 183 -6.13 17.42 -7.89
N PRO A 184 -6.19 17.46 -9.23
CA PRO A 184 -6.72 18.63 -9.91
C PRO A 184 -8.18 18.81 -9.50
N VAL A 185 -8.49 19.96 -8.92
CA VAL A 185 -9.88 20.36 -8.67
C VAL A 185 -10.56 20.43 -10.04
N ARG A 186 -11.51 19.53 -10.28
CA ARG A 186 -12.41 19.66 -11.43
C ARG A 186 -13.24 20.92 -11.22
N ALA A 187 -13.20 21.85 -12.18
CA ALA A 187 -13.93 23.12 -12.10
C ALA A 187 -15.45 22.90 -11.95
N ASP A 188 -15.92 21.75 -12.40
CA ASP A 188 -17.28 21.22 -12.41
C ASP A 188 -17.66 20.38 -11.17
N ASP A 189 -16.71 20.03 -10.30
CA ASP A 189 -16.99 19.35 -9.01
C ASP A 189 -16.09 19.85 -7.86
N PRO A 190 -16.36 21.07 -7.33
CA PRO A 190 -15.61 21.63 -6.20
C PRO A 190 -15.75 20.79 -4.91
N GLN A 191 -16.85 20.07 -4.74
CA GLN A 191 -17.10 19.22 -3.56
C GLN A 191 -16.36 17.87 -3.64
N GLY A 192 -16.09 17.35 -4.84
CA GLY A 192 -15.31 16.13 -5.07
C GLY A 192 -13.85 16.26 -4.62
N ALA A 193 -13.25 17.45 -4.79
CA ALA A 193 -11.91 17.75 -4.31
C ALA A 193 -11.78 17.69 -2.78
N GLU A 194 -12.83 18.09 -2.06
CA GLU A 194 -12.88 18.00 -0.59
C GLU A 194 -13.17 16.57 -0.08
N LYS A 195 -13.72 15.67 -0.90
CA LYS A 195 -14.23 14.36 -0.46
C LYS A 195 -13.17 13.25 -0.37
N GLY A 196 -11.98 13.43 -0.93
CA GLY A 196 -10.94 12.38 -0.94
C GLY A 196 -9.51 12.85 -1.19
N GLY A 197 -9.20 14.12 -0.90
CA GLY A 197 -7.87 14.68 -1.10
C GLY A 197 -6.81 14.05 -0.21
N VAL A 198 -5.60 13.90 -0.74
CA VAL A 198 -4.39 13.55 0.01
C VAL A 198 -3.43 14.73 -0.06
N THR A 199 -2.86 15.07 1.08
CA THR A 199 -1.80 16.06 1.24
C THR A 199 -0.46 15.34 1.32
N VAL A 200 0.59 16.03 0.88
CA VAL A 200 1.97 15.54 0.96
C VAL A 200 2.85 16.63 1.54
N ARG A 201 3.69 16.26 2.49
CA ARG A 201 4.72 17.14 3.06
C ARG A 201 6.06 16.43 3.06
N HIS A 202 7.08 17.10 2.55
CA HIS A 202 8.47 16.67 2.62
C HIS A 202 9.20 17.45 3.72
N LEU A 203 9.82 16.73 4.65
CA LEU A 203 10.73 17.28 5.66
C LEU A 203 12.16 17.16 5.13
N THR A 204 12.69 18.23 4.57
CA THR A 204 13.99 18.27 3.88
C THR A 204 15.04 19.11 4.61
N SER A 205 14.62 19.93 5.58
CA SER A 205 15.54 20.72 6.38
C SER A 205 16.13 19.89 7.54
N SER A 206 17.37 20.18 7.92
CA SER A 206 18.01 19.51 9.07
C SER A 206 17.23 19.69 10.39
N PRO A 207 16.67 20.89 10.69
CA PRO A 207 15.83 21.08 11.88
C PRO A 207 14.56 20.21 11.87
N GLU A 208 13.81 20.16 10.76
CA GLU A 208 12.59 19.35 10.68
C GLU A 208 12.88 17.84 10.80
N ARG A 209 13.94 17.36 10.13
CA ARG A 209 14.36 15.95 10.24
C ARG A 209 14.80 15.61 11.66
N SER A 210 15.50 16.53 12.32
CA SER A 210 15.93 16.36 13.72
C SER A 210 14.72 16.30 14.66
N LEU A 211 13.77 17.22 14.49
CA LEU A 211 12.52 17.26 15.25
C LEU A 211 11.74 15.94 15.11
N PHE A 212 11.60 15.44 13.88
CA PHE A 212 10.94 14.16 13.63
C PHE A 212 11.75 12.95 14.15
N ALA A 213 13.09 12.99 14.08
CA ALA A 213 13.94 11.96 14.66
C ALA A 213 13.80 11.88 16.19
N ASP A 214 13.68 13.00 16.87
CA ASP A 214 13.48 13.04 18.34
C ASP A 214 12.10 12.49 18.73
N PHE A 215 11.09 12.81 17.91
CA PHE A 215 9.78 12.19 18.04
C PHE A 215 9.84 10.66 17.86
N LEU A 216 10.57 10.16 16.86
CA LEU A 216 10.76 8.72 16.66
C LEU A 216 11.52 8.06 17.82
N ALA A 217 12.61 8.67 18.29
CA ALA A 217 13.42 8.11 19.38
C ALA A 217 12.58 7.89 20.65
N SER A 218 11.62 8.80 20.89
CA SER A 218 10.74 8.77 22.05
C SER A 218 9.60 7.74 21.90
N HIS A 219 9.08 7.55 20.68
CA HIS A 219 7.80 6.84 20.48
C HIS A 219 7.86 5.57 19.63
N ALA A 220 8.89 5.37 18.79
CA ALA A 220 8.97 4.20 17.90
C ALA A 220 9.09 2.86 18.65
N GLY A 221 9.35 2.89 19.95
CA GLY A 221 9.35 1.71 20.83
C GLY A 221 7.94 1.15 21.11
N ARG A 222 6.87 1.91 20.79
CA ARG A 222 5.50 1.62 21.21
C ARG A 222 5.01 0.25 20.75
N ASP A 223 5.19 -0.08 19.47
CA ASP A 223 4.77 -1.38 18.92
C ASP A 223 5.46 -2.56 19.61
N PHE A 224 6.77 -2.45 19.86
CA PHE A 224 7.55 -3.49 20.56
C PHE A 224 7.09 -3.73 22.00
N SER A 225 6.60 -2.66 22.66
CA SER A 225 6.04 -2.75 24.02
C SER A 225 4.58 -3.19 24.05
N HIS A 226 3.85 -3.04 22.94
CA HIS A 226 2.42 -3.35 22.85
C HIS A 226 2.21 -4.84 22.55
N PRO A 227 1.67 -5.66 23.47
CA PRO A 227 1.69 -7.12 23.33
C PRO A 227 0.95 -7.65 22.09
N ALA A 228 -0.21 -7.08 21.75
CA ALA A 228 -0.96 -7.51 20.56
C ALA A 228 -0.25 -7.12 19.26
N ALA A 229 0.15 -5.84 19.13
CA ALA A 229 0.87 -5.33 17.96
C ALA A 229 2.15 -6.11 17.71
N TRP A 230 2.99 -6.31 18.73
CA TRP A 230 4.23 -7.05 18.56
C TRP A 230 4.01 -8.52 18.17
N ARG A 231 3.02 -9.20 18.77
CA ARG A 231 2.69 -10.59 18.37
C ARG A 231 2.27 -10.66 16.91
N GLU A 232 1.45 -9.73 16.45
CA GLU A 232 0.99 -9.65 15.07
C GLU A 232 2.16 -9.36 14.13
N THR A 233 2.96 -8.31 14.38
CA THR A 233 4.16 -8.00 13.58
C THR A 233 5.15 -9.15 13.55
N HIS A 234 5.43 -9.78 14.69
CA HIS A 234 6.33 -10.93 14.78
C HIS A 234 5.82 -12.13 13.96
N ALA A 235 4.50 -12.35 13.89
CA ALA A 235 3.90 -13.40 13.08
C ALA A 235 4.11 -13.19 11.56
N TYR A 236 4.56 -12.01 11.14
CA TYR A 236 4.96 -11.70 9.76
C TYR A 236 6.49 -11.66 9.55
N VAL A 237 7.31 -11.97 10.57
CA VAL A 237 8.75 -12.17 10.39
C VAL A 237 8.99 -13.57 9.81
N ARG A 238 9.76 -13.67 8.73
CA ARG A 238 10.19 -14.94 8.14
C ARG A 238 11.68 -15.13 8.41
N TRP A 239 12.03 -16.14 9.19
CA TRP A 239 13.41 -16.30 9.70
C TRP A 239 14.34 -17.01 8.71
N ASN A 240 13.79 -17.67 7.68
CA ASN A 240 14.56 -18.29 6.61
C ASN A 240 13.82 -18.23 5.26
N ALA A 241 14.55 -18.52 4.17
CA ALA A 241 14.01 -18.46 2.81
C ALA A 241 12.93 -19.51 2.53
N ALA A 242 12.99 -20.68 3.15
CA ALA A 242 11.99 -21.73 2.95
C ALA A 242 10.64 -21.33 3.56
N GLU A 243 10.65 -20.76 4.77
CA GLU A 243 9.49 -20.20 5.44
C GLU A 243 8.88 -19.05 4.62
N ALA A 244 9.72 -18.15 4.11
CA ALA A 244 9.28 -17.02 3.29
C ALA A 244 8.64 -17.47 1.96
N ARG A 245 9.22 -18.48 1.27
CA ARG A 245 8.63 -19.08 0.07
C ARG A 245 7.31 -19.77 0.35
N ARG A 246 7.22 -20.53 1.44
CA ARG A 246 6.00 -21.27 1.82
C ARG A 246 4.83 -20.33 2.09
N HIS A 247 5.05 -19.25 2.83
CA HIS A 247 3.97 -18.33 3.21
C HIS A 247 3.67 -17.31 2.11
N GLY A 248 4.68 -16.87 1.37
CA GLY A 248 4.53 -15.87 0.31
C GLY A 248 4.25 -14.47 0.82
N ASP A 249 4.49 -14.16 2.09
CA ASP A 249 4.14 -12.90 2.74
C ASP A 249 5.17 -12.47 3.78
N GLY A 250 4.87 -11.39 4.51
CA GLY A 250 5.75 -10.92 5.58
C GLY A 250 7.04 -10.32 5.06
N PHE A 251 7.99 -10.15 5.96
CA PHE A 251 9.34 -9.68 5.67
C PHE A 251 10.36 -10.67 6.22
N THR A 252 11.43 -10.90 5.46
CA THR A 252 12.51 -11.77 5.90
C THR A 252 13.36 -11.09 6.97
N ALA A 253 14.01 -11.88 7.82
CA ALA A 253 15.00 -11.36 8.77
C ALA A 253 16.09 -10.53 8.05
N ALA A 254 16.48 -10.94 6.84
CA ALA A 254 17.43 -10.19 6.01
C ALA A 254 16.90 -8.84 5.52
N GLN A 255 15.59 -8.74 5.24
CA GLN A 255 14.95 -7.47 4.88
C GLN A 255 14.87 -6.49 6.04
N LEU A 256 14.77 -7.00 7.28
CA LEU A 256 14.71 -6.16 8.48
C LEU A 256 16.10 -5.73 8.96
N PHE A 257 17.04 -6.66 8.99
CA PHE A 257 18.30 -6.50 9.72
C PHE A 257 19.54 -6.55 8.83
N GLY A 258 19.39 -6.69 7.51
CA GLY A 258 20.49 -6.95 6.60
C GLY A 258 20.99 -8.41 6.66
N PRO A 259 22.11 -8.74 6.01
CA PRO A 259 22.67 -10.08 6.04
C PRO A 259 23.04 -10.49 7.48
N LEU A 260 22.59 -11.68 7.90
CA LEU A 260 22.84 -12.23 9.24
C LEU A 260 23.52 -13.59 9.12
N THR A 261 24.47 -13.87 10.02
CA THR A 261 24.97 -15.23 10.23
C THR A 261 23.89 -16.10 10.88
N PRO A 262 23.96 -17.45 10.78
CA PRO A 262 22.99 -18.33 11.42
C PRO A 262 22.85 -18.09 12.93
N LEU A 263 23.95 -17.83 13.62
CA LEU A 263 23.95 -17.53 15.06
C LEU A 263 23.28 -16.19 15.38
N GLN A 264 23.57 -15.15 14.59
CA GLN A 264 22.90 -13.85 14.74
C GLN A 264 21.40 -13.95 14.47
N CYS A 265 21.01 -14.73 13.46
CA CYS A 265 19.61 -14.99 13.14
C CYS A 265 18.90 -15.70 14.31
N LEU A 266 19.51 -16.75 14.88
CA LEU A 266 18.97 -17.45 16.04
C LEU A 266 18.86 -16.52 17.26
N GLY A 267 19.91 -15.75 17.56
CA GLY A 267 19.91 -14.79 18.68
C GLY A 267 18.81 -13.74 18.52
N LYS A 268 18.64 -13.17 17.32
CA LYS A 268 17.54 -12.24 17.03
C LYS A 268 16.18 -12.91 17.15
N ARG A 269 16.03 -14.14 16.65
CA ARG A 269 14.77 -14.92 16.76
C ARG A 269 14.34 -15.12 18.20
N LEU A 270 15.29 -15.45 19.08
CA LEU A 270 15.02 -15.63 20.50
C LEU A 270 14.71 -14.30 21.19
N THR A 271 15.53 -13.28 20.94
CA THR A 271 15.37 -11.94 21.55
C THR A 271 14.04 -11.30 21.16
N LEU A 272 13.67 -11.42 19.88
CA LEU A 272 12.46 -10.83 19.30
C LEU A 272 11.20 -11.67 19.51
N ALA A 273 11.31 -12.85 20.13
CA ALA A 273 10.15 -13.66 20.46
C ALA A 273 9.20 -12.88 21.38
N PRO A 274 7.86 -12.89 21.14
CA PRO A 274 6.92 -12.07 21.90
C PRO A 274 7.00 -12.14 23.44
N PRO A 275 7.13 -13.33 24.07
CA PRO A 275 7.27 -13.39 25.53
C PRO A 275 8.58 -12.78 26.03
N VAL A 276 9.68 -12.95 25.28
CA VAL A 276 11.00 -12.40 25.62
C VAL A 276 10.99 -10.88 25.48
N MET A 277 10.45 -10.38 24.37
CA MET A 277 10.30 -8.94 24.14
C MET A 277 9.46 -8.27 25.22
N ARG A 278 8.37 -8.91 25.67
CA ARG A 278 7.57 -8.38 26.78
C ARG A 278 8.41 -8.16 28.05
N LEU A 279 9.27 -9.12 28.40
CA LEU A 279 10.17 -9.01 29.55
C LEU A 279 11.24 -7.93 29.34
N LEU A 280 11.90 -7.93 28.17
CA LEU A 280 12.94 -6.95 27.85
C LEU A 280 12.40 -5.52 27.80
N CYS A 281 11.14 -5.33 27.39
CA CYS A 281 10.49 -4.04 27.37
C CYS A 281 10.25 -3.47 28.77
N LEU A 282 10.10 -4.30 29.81
CA LEU A 282 10.06 -3.84 31.21
C LEU A 282 11.39 -3.19 31.64
N ALA A 283 12.50 -3.62 31.04
CA ALA A 283 13.83 -3.04 31.23
C ALA A 283 14.17 -1.94 30.21
N GLY A 284 13.19 -1.40 29.48
CA GLY A 284 13.40 -0.29 28.54
C GLY A 284 14.04 -0.67 27.20
N PHE A 285 14.11 -1.96 26.84
CA PHE A 285 14.76 -2.39 25.59
C PHE A 285 14.13 -1.78 24.32
N HIS A 286 12.83 -1.50 24.35
CA HIS A 286 12.12 -0.86 23.24
C HIS A 286 12.65 0.55 22.91
N HIS A 287 13.22 1.29 23.87
CA HIS A 287 13.87 2.57 23.61
C HIS A 287 15.15 2.39 22.76
N ARG A 288 15.90 1.30 22.98
CA ARG A 288 17.07 0.98 22.14
C ARG A 288 16.64 0.64 20.71
N LEU A 289 15.55 -0.09 20.55
CA LEU A 289 14.98 -0.40 19.23
C LEU A 289 14.42 0.85 18.53
N ALA A 290 13.94 1.84 19.28
CA ALA A 290 13.50 3.14 18.74
C ALA A 290 14.66 4.05 18.31
N ALA A 291 15.80 3.97 19.01
CA ALA A 291 16.97 4.82 18.75
C ALA A 291 17.59 4.57 17.37
N GLU A 292 17.59 3.32 16.88
CA GLU A 292 18.16 2.97 15.58
C GLU A 292 17.44 3.65 14.39
N PRO A 293 16.11 3.53 14.19
CA PRO A 293 15.42 4.23 13.12
C PRO A 293 15.50 5.75 13.26
N ALA A 294 15.50 6.29 14.49
CA ALA A 294 15.70 7.73 14.73
C ALA A 294 17.10 8.20 14.27
N GLY A 295 18.15 7.44 14.61
CA GLY A 295 19.51 7.71 14.16
C GLY A 295 19.64 7.69 12.62
N HIS A 296 18.97 6.74 11.96
CA HIS A 296 18.92 6.72 10.51
C HIS A 296 18.21 7.93 9.90
N VAL A 297 17.12 8.41 10.49
CA VAL A 297 16.44 9.64 10.05
C VAL A 297 17.35 10.84 10.19
N ARG A 298 18.05 10.96 11.33
CA ARG A 298 18.92 12.09 11.62
C ARG A 298 20.16 12.14 10.72
N LEU A 299 20.77 10.98 10.43
CA LEU A 299 22.10 10.92 9.81
C LEU A 299 22.12 10.40 8.36
N ARG A 300 21.11 9.64 7.94
CA ARG A 300 21.14 8.81 6.72
C ARG A 300 19.83 8.90 5.92
N THR A 301 19.12 10.02 6.02
CA THR A 301 17.84 10.23 5.35
C THR A 301 17.76 11.65 4.81
N PRO A 302 17.74 11.85 3.48
CA PRO A 302 17.70 13.20 2.92
C PRO A 302 16.32 13.84 3.04
N ALA A 303 15.24 13.05 2.97
CA ALA A 303 13.88 13.56 3.20
C ALA A 303 13.02 12.56 3.96
N VAL A 304 12.07 13.07 4.74
CA VAL A 304 10.93 12.31 5.26
C VAL A 304 9.68 12.81 4.57
N VAL A 305 8.88 11.89 4.03
CA VAL A 305 7.58 12.22 3.44
C VAL A 305 6.46 11.84 4.41
N VAL A 306 5.49 12.74 4.56
CA VAL A 306 4.23 12.49 5.26
C VAL A 306 3.09 12.66 4.26
N LEU A 307 2.28 11.62 4.10
CA LEU A 307 0.99 11.70 3.41
C LEU A 307 -0.15 11.69 4.42
N GLY A 308 -1.12 12.57 4.22
CA GLY A 308 -2.28 12.70 5.08
C GLY A 308 -3.58 12.89 4.30
N PHE A 309 -4.67 12.30 4.77
CA PHE A 309 -5.99 12.62 4.25
C PHE A 309 -6.35 14.06 4.63
N THR A 310 -7.04 14.78 3.75
CA THR A 310 -7.57 16.12 4.09
C THR A 310 -8.63 16.06 5.19
N ARG A 311 -9.35 14.93 5.30
CA ARG A 311 -10.36 14.66 6.32
C ARG A 311 -9.83 13.82 7.47
N GLU A 312 -10.38 14.02 8.67
CA GLU A 312 -10.03 13.23 9.86
C GLU A 312 -10.54 11.79 9.83
N SER A 313 -11.64 11.55 9.13
CA SER A 313 -12.29 10.24 9.05
C SER A 313 -12.74 10.00 7.60
N PRO A 314 -11.81 9.61 6.71
CA PRO A 314 -12.17 9.25 5.34
C PRO A 314 -13.04 7.98 5.34
N GLY A 315 -14.09 7.97 4.51
CA GLY A 315 -14.85 6.76 4.20
C GLY A 315 -14.02 5.74 3.40
N VAL A 316 -14.63 4.62 3.02
CA VAL A 316 -13.92 3.55 2.28
C VAL A 316 -13.37 4.07 0.96
N ALA A 317 -14.14 4.90 0.23
CA ALA A 317 -13.69 5.53 -1.00
C ALA A 317 -12.42 6.38 -0.79
N GLY A 318 -12.40 7.20 0.26
CA GLY A 318 -11.26 8.06 0.58
C GLY A 318 -10.02 7.25 0.95
N GLN A 319 -10.18 6.16 1.71
CA GLN A 319 -9.07 5.30 2.11
C GLN A 319 -8.48 4.53 0.92
N LEU A 320 -9.33 3.98 0.04
CA LEU A 320 -8.88 3.37 -1.21
C LEU A 320 -8.13 4.39 -2.07
N ARG A 321 -8.69 5.60 -2.24
CA ARG A 321 -8.04 6.67 -2.99
C ARG A 321 -6.68 7.06 -2.41
N GLY A 322 -6.55 7.08 -1.08
CA GLY A 322 -5.27 7.26 -0.40
C GLY A 322 -4.23 6.21 -0.79
N GLY A 323 -4.66 4.95 -0.90
CA GLY A 323 -3.84 3.86 -1.43
C GLY A 323 -3.43 4.02 -2.89
N GLU A 324 -4.35 4.48 -3.73
CA GLU A 324 -4.05 4.75 -5.14
C GLU A 324 -2.98 5.83 -5.30
N LEU A 325 -3.15 6.96 -4.60
CA LEU A 325 -2.23 8.10 -4.66
C LEU A 325 -0.89 7.78 -3.99
N LEU A 326 -0.89 6.99 -2.91
CA LEU A 326 0.34 6.47 -2.32
C LEU A 326 1.11 5.60 -3.31
N LEU A 327 0.43 4.75 -4.08
CA LEU A 327 1.09 3.94 -5.10
C LEU A 327 1.69 4.84 -6.19
N ASP A 328 0.93 5.78 -6.74
CA ASP A 328 1.41 6.67 -7.79
C ASP A 328 2.64 7.47 -7.32
N TYR A 329 2.61 7.99 -6.09
CA TYR A 329 3.76 8.63 -5.46
C TYR A 329 4.98 7.68 -5.38
N TRP A 330 4.78 6.44 -4.95
CA TRP A 330 5.87 5.48 -4.77
C TRP A 330 6.44 5.02 -6.11
N LEU A 331 5.60 4.84 -7.13
CA LEU A 331 6.04 4.50 -8.48
C LEU A 331 6.83 5.66 -9.10
N ALA A 332 6.36 6.91 -9.00
CA ALA A 332 7.12 8.07 -9.46
C ALA A 332 8.45 8.24 -8.70
N ALA A 333 8.46 7.98 -7.39
CA ALA A 333 9.71 7.96 -6.63
C ALA A 333 10.67 6.88 -7.14
N THR A 334 10.15 5.70 -7.49
CA THR A 334 10.95 4.60 -8.04
C THR A 334 11.54 4.96 -9.41
N GLU A 335 10.75 5.61 -10.27
CA GLU A 335 11.18 6.09 -11.59
C GLU A 335 12.31 7.13 -11.46
N ALA A 336 12.21 8.03 -10.47
CA ALA A 336 13.25 9.00 -10.12
C ALA A 336 14.48 8.37 -9.40
N GLY A 337 14.57 7.04 -9.29
CA GLY A 337 15.69 6.34 -8.62
C GLY A 337 15.67 6.44 -7.09
N LEU A 338 14.54 6.84 -6.50
CA LEU A 338 14.34 6.95 -5.06
C LEU A 338 13.64 5.70 -4.50
N ALA A 339 13.85 5.45 -3.21
CA ALA A 339 13.19 4.37 -2.48
C ALA A 339 12.58 4.87 -1.17
N LEU A 340 11.52 4.17 -0.72
CA LEU A 340 10.79 4.51 0.49
C LEU A 340 11.01 3.47 1.60
N HIS A 341 10.97 3.95 2.85
CA HIS A 341 10.93 3.13 4.06
C HIS A 341 9.79 3.61 4.97
N PRO A 342 8.63 2.94 4.96
CA PRO A 342 7.53 3.28 5.85
C PRO A 342 7.93 3.17 7.32
N LEU A 343 7.56 4.19 8.10
CA LEU A 343 7.74 4.32 9.54
C LEU A 343 6.34 4.38 10.20
N SER A 344 5.58 3.29 10.10
CA SER A 344 4.15 3.27 10.42
C SER A 344 3.81 3.48 11.90
N ILE A 345 4.72 3.13 12.81
CA ILE A 345 4.49 3.17 14.28
C ILE A 345 3.92 4.53 14.73
N VAL A 346 4.40 5.63 14.16
CA VAL A 346 4.01 7.00 14.55
C VAL A 346 2.61 7.42 14.05
N VAL A 347 2.01 6.66 13.14
CA VAL A 347 0.63 6.90 12.66
C VAL A 347 -0.35 5.80 13.05
N GLN A 348 0.16 4.67 13.56
CA GLN A 348 -0.61 3.49 13.95
C GLN A 348 -1.32 3.63 15.31
N HIS A 349 -0.76 4.45 16.21
CA HIS A 349 -1.40 4.78 17.50
C HIS A 349 -2.07 6.15 17.42
N ASP A 350 -3.28 6.27 17.95
CA ASP A 350 -4.12 7.46 17.80
C ASP A 350 -3.59 8.68 18.57
N ASP A 351 -3.01 8.47 19.75
CA ASP A 351 -2.26 9.47 20.51
C ASP A 351 -1.03 9.95 19.72
N LEU A 352 -0.15 9.02 19.32
CA LEU A 352 1.07 9.36 18.58
C LEU A 352 0.80 10.09 17.26
N ARG A 353 -0.25 9.68 16.54
CA ARG A 353 -0.64 10.35 15.29
C ARG A 353 -1.10 11.79 15.54
N ARG A 354 -1.88 12.03 16.62
CA ARG A 354 -2.32 13.38 16.98
C ARG A 354 -1.15 14.25 17.41
N ASP A 355 -0.20 13.68 18.17
CA ASP A 355 1.00 14.39 18.60
C ASP A 355 1.91 14.71 17.41
N LEU A 356 2.11 13.77 16.48
CA LEU A 356 2.85 14.00 15.24
C LEU A 356 2.19 15.10 14.38
N LYS A 357 0.86 15.05 14.27
CA LYS A 357 0.08 16.06 13.56
C LYS A 357 0.30 17.44 14.18
N ALA A 358 0.23 17.57 15.50
CA ALA A 358 0.46 18.83 16.20
C ALA A 358 1.91 19.30 16.05
N LEU A 359 2.89 18.41 16.27
CA LEU A 359 4.33 18.67 16.16
C LEU A 359 4.70 19.25 14.80
N LEU A 360 4.13 18.70 13.75
CA LEU A 360 4.40 19.12 12.38
C LEU A 360 3.37 20.16 11.89
N GLY A 361 2.35 20.54 12.65
CA GLY A 361 1.31 21.48 12.16
C GLY A 361 0.58 20.97 10.91
N LEU A 362 0.29 19.67 10.84
CA LEU A 362 -0.40 19.03 9.72
C LEU A 362 -1.92 19.22 9.81
N THR A 363 -2.59 19.25 8.66
CA THR A 363 -4.06 19.24 8.57
C THR A 363 -4.60 17.84 8.29
N GLY A 364 -5.89 17.62 8.58
CA GLY A 364 -6.53 16.32 8.41
C GLY A 364 -5.85 15.18 9.18
N ARG A 365 -5.78 13.98 8.58
CA ARG A 365 -5.26 12.76 9.22
C ARG A 365 -4.01 12.22 8.52
N PRO A 366 -2.82 12.30 9.14
CA PRO A 366 -1.64 11.59 8.64
C PRO A 366 -1.88 10.08 8.60
N PHE A 367 -1.59 9.43 7.49
CA PHE A 367 -1.79 7.97 7.36
C PHE A 367 -0.54 7.22 6.88
N PHE A 368 0.45 7.93 6.35
CA PHE A 368 1.69 7.32 5.90
C PHE A 368 2.87 8.26 6.17
N VAL A 369 3.91 7.71 6.77
CA VAL A 369 5.17 8.41 7.00
C VAL A 369 6.29 7.52 6.52
N SER A 370 7.24 8.06 5.77
CA SER A 370 8.33 7.28 5.21
C SER A 370 9.61 8.08 5.07
N ARG A 371 10.75 7.41 5.24
CA ARG A 371 12.01 7.93 4.70
C ARG A 371 11.95 7.92 3.17
N LEU A 372 12.62 8.86 2.53
CA LEU A 372 12.73 9.00 1.09
C LEU A 372 14.18 9.35 0.73
N GLY A 373 14.74 8.67 -0.25
CA GLY A 373 16.06 9.01 -0.79
C GLY A 373 16.61 7.98 -1.77
N VAL A 374 17.83 8.22 -2.24
CA VAL A 374 18.56 7.26 -3.09
C VAL A 374 19.14 6.14 -2.21
N PRO A 375 18.74 4.88 -2.38
CA PRO A 375 19.25 3.78 -1.57
C PRO A 375 20.74 3.57 -1.83
N SER A 376 21.53 3.27 -0.79
CA SER A 376 22.96 2.96 -0.94
C SER A 376 23.22 1.56 -1.50
N THR A 377 22.24 0.66 -1.39
CA THR A 377 22.31 -0.75 -1.79
C THR A 377 20.98 -1.18 -2.39
N PRO A 378 20.93 -2.22 -3.25
CA PRO A 378 19.66 -2.77 -3.69
C PRO A 378 18.91 -3.44 -2.53
N ALA A 379 17.59 -3.26 -2.48
CA ALA A 379 16.74 -4.00 -1.54
C ALA A 379 16.25 -5.32 -2.18
N PRO A 380 16.25 -6.45 -1.43
CA PRO A 380 15.76 -7.71 -1.95
C PRO A 380 14.25 -7.67 -2.18
N ALA A 381 13.79 -8.39 -3.20
CA ALA A 381 12.37 -8.52 -3.49
C ALA A 381 11.61 -9.17 -2.33
N SER A 382 10.41 -8.67 -2.05
CA SER A 382 9.50 -9.28 -1.08
C SER A 382 8.72 -10.42 -1.73
N PHE A 383 8.45 -11.47 -0.97
CA PHE A 383 7.67 -12.60 -1.44
C PHE A 383 6.21 -12.17 -1.68
N ARG A 384 5.56 -12.90 -2.59
CA ARG A 384 4.15 -12.75 -2.93
C ARG A 384 3.42 -14.09 -2.80
N ARG A 385 2.17 -14.03 -2.37
CA ARG A 385 1.34 -15.22 -2.17
C ARG A 385 0.94 -15.75 -3.55
N PRO A 386 0.97 -17.06 -3.80
CA PRO A 386 0.48 -17.60 -5.08
C PRO A 386 -0.94 -17.13 -5.42
N GLY A 387 -1.83 -17.07 -4.42
CA GLY A 387 -3.21 -16.62 -4.58
C GLY A 387 -3.44 -15.11 -4.50
N SER A 388 -2.42 -14.25 -4.44
CA SER A 388 -2.59 -12.78 -4.52
C SER A 388 -2.61 -12.25 -5.96
N ALA A 389 -2.24 -13.09 -6.93
CA ALA A 389 -2.16 -12.78 -8.35
C ALA A 389 -3.35 -13.33 -9.16
N GLY A 390 -4.40 -13.81 -8.48
CA GLY A 390 -5.56 -14.42 -9.15
C GLY A 390 -6.87 -13.73 -8.79
N PHE A 391 -7.90 -14.02 -9.57
CA PHE A 391 -9.27 -13.61 -9.34
C PHE A 391 -10.20 -14.84 -9.31
N ARG A 392 -11.42 -14.63 -8.82
CA ARG A 392 -12.48 -15.66 -8.81
C ARG A 392 -13.65 -15.24 -9.70
N SER A 393 -14.06 -16.11 -10.61
CA SER A 393 -15.33 -16.01 -11.32
C SER A 393 -16.51 -16.27 -10.39
N ILE A 394 -17.57 -15.45 -10.46
CA ILE A 394 -18.74 -15.52 -9.58
C ILE A 394 -20.09 -15.39 -10.29
#